data_AF-A0A8J1LTR2-F1
#
_entry.id   AF-A0A8J1LTR2-F1
#
_cell.length_a   1.000
_cell.length_b   1.000
_cell.length_c   1.000
_cell.angle_alpha   90.00
_cell.angle_beta   90.00
_cell.angle_gamma   90.00
#
_symmetry.space_group_name_H-M   'P 1'
#
loop_
_entity.id
_entity.type
_entity.pdbx_description
1 polymer ?
#
loop_
_entity_poly.entity_id
_entity_poly.type
_entity_poly.pdbx_seq_one_letter_code
_entity_poly.pdbx_strand_id
1 'polypeptide(L)'
;MLTETARVKIIDFGNSWNLDPQTGLCHEADGTAHWMAPEAIRQKGQRLAYDTKCDIWSLGITAIEMAEGKPPYADIYPVEQLIREAQPPKLQSDRWSQRFVSFLDSCLKKDPSERGSAEELLQHPFITQLTPKKIIRAEIGEHLRTLQNRPAKKGLKGVALWTLKLRRACDFCTQTSAEQEAALQVALEGFSCY
;
A
#
# COMPACT_ATOMS: atom_id res chain seq x y z
N MET A 1 -0.53 6.24 8.35
CA MET A 1 -0.97 6.42 9.76
C MET A 1 -1.53 7.83 9.98
N LEU A 2 -2.47 8.00 10.92
CA LEU A 2 -3.03 9.30 11.32
C LEU A 2 -2.55 9.68 12.74
N THR A 3 -2.18 10.94 12.93
CA THR A 3 -1.91 11.50 14.28
C THR A 3 -3.21 11.89 14.99
N GLU A 4 -3.14 12.12 16.31
CA GLU A 4 -4.26 12.67 17.10
C GLU A 4 -4.78 14.02 16.56
N THR A 5 -3.90 14.78 15.91
CA THR A 5 -4.19 16.07 15.27
C THR A 5 -4.65 15.93 13.81
N ALA A 6 -5.09 14.73 13.39
CA ALA A 6 -5.56 14.44 12.04
C ALA A 6 -4.54 14.76 10.93
N ARG A 7 -3.25 14.55 11.20
CA ARG A 7 -2.19 14.61 10.17
C ARG A 7 -1.89 13.21 9.65
N VAL A 8 -1.78 13.08 8.33
CA VAL A 8 -1.36 11.85 7.68
C VAL A 8 0.17 11.78 7.68
N LYS A 9 0.71 10.60 8.01
CA LYS A 9 2.13 10.25 7.88
C LYS A 9 2.28 8.90 7.19
N ILE A 10 3.21 8.83 6.25
CA ILE A 10 3.69 7.56 5.68
C ILE A 10 4.59 6.92 6.74
N ILE A 11 4.45 5.60 6.87
CA ILE A 11 5.19 4.77 7.83
C ILE A 11 5.59 3.49 7.12
N ASP A 12 6.34 2.64 7.83
CA ASP A 12 6.74 1.30 7.38
C ASP A 12 7.65 1.32 6.15
N PHE A 13 8.90 1.72 6.38
CA PHE A 13 9.95 1.76 5.36
C PHE A 13 10.71 0.42 5.25
N GLY A 14 10.16 -0.69 5.79
CA GLY A 14 10.81 -2.00 5.80
C GLY A 14 11.08 -2.55 4.39
N ASN A 15 10.26 -2.15 3.42
CA ASN A 15 10.36 -2.56 2.01
C ASN A 15 10.74 -1.36 1.10
N SER A 16 11.37 -0.33 1.66
CA SER A 16 11.87 0.81 0.89
C SER A 16 13.27 0.54 0.38
N TRP A 17 13.52 0.91 -0.87
CA TRP A 17 14.78 0.67 -1.54
C TRP A 17 15.39 1.97 -2.05
N ASN A 18 16.71 2.10 -1.90
CA ASN A 18 17.44 3.14 -2.60
C ASN A 18 17.51 2.79 -4.09
N LEU A 19 17.28 3.80 -4.92
CA LEU A 19 17.50 3.67 -6.36
C LEU A 19 19.00 3.56 -6.64
N ASP A 20 19.36 2.78 -7.65
CA ASP A 20 20.72 2.76 -8.17
C ASP A 20 21.12 4.19 -8.59
N PRO A 21 22.22 4.76 -8.05
CA PRO A 21 22.57 6.16 -8.30
C PRO A 21 22.93 6.49 -9.75
N GLN A 22 23.28 5.49 -10.57
CA GLN A 22 23.67 5.68 -11.97
C GLN A 22 22.46 5.61 -12.90
N THR A 23 21.56 4.67 -12.63
CA THR A 23 20.41 4.39 -13.51
C THR A 23 19.12 5.01 -13.01
N GLY A 24 19.01 5.33 -11.73
CA GLY A 24 17.76 5.80 -11.10
C GLY A 24 16.71 4.70 -10.94
N LEU A 25 17.10 3.42 -10.99
CA LEU A 25 16.18 2.28 -11.00
C LEU A 25 16.36 1.39 -9.77
N CYS A 26 15.27 0.72 -9.38
CA CYS A 26 15.23 -0.36 -8.41
C CYS A 26 15.05 -1.71 -9.12
N HIS A 27 15.63 -2.77 -8.55
CA HIS A 27 15.58 -4.12 -9.10
C HIS A 27 15.02 -5.16 -8.11
N GLU A 28 14.59 -4.72 -6.93
CA GLU A 28 14.11 -5.60 -5.86
C GLU A 28 12.63 -5.94 -6.05
N ALA A 29 12.28 -7.20 -5.86
CA ALA A 29 10.92 -7.69 -6.05
C ALA A 29 10.26 -7.92 -4.70
N ASP A 30 9.81 -6.85 -4.05
CA ASP A 30 9.16 -6.91 -2.74
C ASP A 30 7.95 -5.95 -2.69
N GLY A 31 6.94 -6.33 -1.91
CA GLY A 31 5.70 -5.57 -1.76
C GLY A 31 4.45 -6.44 -1.69
N THR A 32 3.33 -5.79 -1.37
CA THR A 32 2.02 -6.45 -1.30
C THR A 32 1.38 -6.47 -2.68
N ALA A 33 1.24 -7.66 -3.27
CA ALA A 33 0.90 -7.88 -4.68
C ALA A 33 -0.23 -6.99 -5.22
N HIS A 34 -1.37 -6.84 -4.52
CA HIS A 34 -2.51 -6.06 -5.01
C HIS A 34 -2.22 -4.57 -5.23
N TRP A 35 -1.20 -4.00 -4.58
CA TRP A 35 -0.79 -2.60 -4.72
C TRP A 35 0.42 -2.44 -5.65
N MET A 36 1.08 -3.52 -6.05
CA MET A 36 2.28 -3.44 -6.87
C MET A 36 1.97 -2.94 -8.28
N ALA A 37 2.83 -2.07 -8.80
CA ALA A 37 2.79 -1.62 -10.18
C ALA A 37 3.16 -2.77 -11.14
N PRO A 38 2.63 -2.81 -12.38
CA PRO A 38 2.93 -3.86 -13.34
C PRO A 38 4.43 -4.07 -13.58
N GLU A 39 5.20 -2.97 -13.62
CA GLU A 39 6.65 -2.96 -13.83
C GLU A 39 7.46 -3.38 -12.59
N ALA A 40 6.85 -3.37 -11.40
CA ALA A 40 7.45 -3.82 -10.14
C ALA A 40 7.20 -5.33 -9.87
N ILE A 41 6.43 -6.00 -10.72
CA ILE A 41 6.14 -7.43 -10.61
C ILE A 41 7.16 -8.23 -11.42
N ARG A 42 7.87 -9.14 -10.74
CA ARG A 42 8.91 -9.97 -11.37
C ARG A 42 8.31 -10.93 -12.40
N GLN A 43 8.84 -10.88 -13.61
CA GLN A 43 8.52 -11.81 -14.70
C GLN A 43 9.66 -12.81 -14.93
N LYS A 44 9.31 -14.06 -15.24
CA LYS A 44 10.29 -15.11 -15.56
C LYS A 44 11.14 -14.70 -16.78
N GLY A 45 12.45 -14.67 -16.59
CA GLY A 45 13.42 -14.35 -17.66
C GLY A 45 13.61 -12.87 -17.93
N GLN A 46 13.02 -11.97 -17.14
CA GLN A 46 13.23 -10.52 -17.24
C GLN A 46 13.84 -9.98 -15.96
N ARG A 47 14.78 -9.04 -16.11
CA ARG A 47 15.32 -8.28 -14.97
C ARG A 47 14.30 -7.22 -14.59
N LEU A 48 13.91 -7.22 -13.33
CA LEU A 48 13.00 -6.21 -12.78
C LEU A 48 13.69 -4.85 -12.82
N ALA A 49 13.02 -3.79 -13.25
CA ALA A 49 13.58 -2.44 -13.27
C ALA A 49 12.45 -1.41 -13.25
N TYR A 50 12.38 -0.61 -12.19
CA TYR A 50 11.34 0.42 -12.02
C TYR A 50 11.87 1.63 -11.26
N ASP A 51 11.18 2.75 -11.36
CA ASP A 51 11.50 4.01 -10.67
C ASP A 51 10.42 4.38 -9.64
N THR A 52 10.45 5.61 -9.15
CA THR A 52 9.48 6.11 -8.16
C THR A 52 8.04 6.17 -8.66
N LYS A 53 7.78 6.03 -9.97
CA LYS A 53 6.40 5.98 -10.50
C LYS A 53 5.65 4.74 -10.01
N CYS A 54 6.33 3.68 -9.55
CA CYS A 54 5.67 2.53 -8.93
C CYS A 54 4.81 2.95 -7.71
N ASP A 55 5.27 3.93 -6.93
CA ASP A 55 4.53 4.44 -5.76
C ASP A 55 3.28 5.20 -6.17
N ILE A 56 3.28 5.82 -7.35
CA ILE A 56 2.10 6.49 -7.91
C ILE A 56 1.00 5.49 -8.27
N TRP A 57 1.36 4.31 -8.78
CA TRP A 57 0.40 3.24 -8.98
C TRP A 57 -0.20 2.78 -7.65
N SER A 58 0.67 2.50 -6.66
CA SER A 58 0.25 2.11 -5.30
C SER A 58 -0.68 3.15 -4.66
N LEU A 59 -0.43 4.45 -4.91
CA LEU A 59 -1.30 5.54 -4.49
C LEU A 59 -2.69 5.46 -5.15
N GLY A 60 -2.73 5.18 -6.46
CA GLY A 60 -3.98 4.97 -7.20
C GLY A 60 -4.80 3.80 -6.64
N ILE A 61 -4.14 2.67 -6.36
CA ILE A 61 -4.78 1.51 -5.74
C ILE A 61 -5.29 1.85 -4.33
N THR A 62 -4.49 2.53 -3.52
CA THR A 62 -4.88 2.98 -2.17
C THR A 62 -6.08 3.93 -2.22
N ALA A 63 -6.16 4.78 -3.24
CA ALA A 63 -7.29 5.68 -3.43
C ALA A 63 -8.58 4.94 -3.79
N ILE A 64 -8.51 3.89 -4.63
CA ILE A 64 -9.65 2.98 -4.86
C ILE A 64 -10.05 2.28 -3.57
N GLU A 65 -9.09 1.76 -2.82
CA GLU A 65 -9.35 1.10 -1.54
C GLU A 65 -10.07 2.02 -0.54
N MET A 66 -9.65 3.28 -0.42
CA MET A 66 -10.34 4.26 0.44
C MET A 66 -11.76 4.55 -0.03
N ALA A 67 -12.01 4.50 -1.34
CA ALA A 67 -13.32 4.76 -1.93
C ALA A 67 -14.27 3.57 -1.77
N GLU A 68 -13.78 2.35 -2.01
CA GLU A 68 -14.60 1.14 -2.13
C GLU A 68 -14.45 0.16 -0.95
N GLY A 69 -13.54 0.45 -0.03
CA GLY A 69 -13.26 -0.34 1.17
C GLY A 69 -12.34 -1.54 0.96
N LYS A 70 -11.94 -1.84 -0.28
CA LYS A 70 -10.98 -2.89 -0.62
C LYS A 70 -10.22 -2.56 -1.91
N PRO A 71 -8.98 -3.06 -2.09
CA PRO A 71 -8.27 -2.89 -3.35
C PRO A 71 -8.93 -3.71 -4.47
N PRO A 72 -8.65 -3.39 -5.74
CA PRO A 72 -9.02 -4.24 -6.87
C PRO A 72 -8.52 -5.67 -6.67
N TYR A 73 -9.35 -6.65 -7.01
CA TYR A 73 -9.00 -8.07 -6.94
C TYR A 73 -8.60 -8.59 -5.54
N ALA A 74 -9.04 -7.93 -4.46
CA ALA A 74 -8.70 -8.31 -3.08
C ALA A 74 -8.90 -9.80 -2.76
N ASP A 75 -9.89 -10.44 -3.39
CA ASP A 75 -10.29 -11.83 -3.15
C ASP A 75 -9.65 -12.83 -4.14
N ILE A 76 -8.76 -12.37 -5.04
CA ILE A 76 -8.12 -13.17 -6.09
C ILE A 76 -6.65 -13.40 -5.75
N TYR A 77 -6.19 -14.64 -5.89
CA TYR A 77 -4.80 -15.04 -5.70
C TYR A 77 -4.41 -16.22 -6.62
N PRO A 78 -3.27 -16.18 -7.32
CA PRO A 78 -2.33 -15.05 -7.47
C PRO A 78 -2.93 -13.92 -8.34
N VAL A 79 -2.57 -12.67 -8.05
CA VAL A 79 -3.14 -11.46 -8.70
C VAL A 79 -2.20 -10.81 -9.71
N GLU A 80 -0.92 -11.18 -9.66
CA GLU A 80 0.19 -10.58 -10.40
C GLU A 80 -0.04 -10.61 -11.92
N GLN A 81 -0.58 -11.71 -12.43
CA GLN A 81 -0.90 -11.84 -13.84
C GLN A 81 -2.01 -10.85 -14.26
N LEU A 82 -3.06 -10.70 -13.45
CA LEU A 82 -4.14 -9.76 -13.73
C LEU A 82 -3.64 -8.32 -13.73
N ILE A 83 -2.80 -7.95 -12.77
CA ILE A 83 -2.20 -6.61 -12.72
C ILE A 83 -1.41 -6.33 -14.00
N ARG A 84 -0.65 -7.31 -14.50
CA ARG A 84 0.15 -7.19 -15.73
C ARG A 84 -0.67 -7.21 -17.01
N GLU A 85 -1.74 -7.98 -17.10
CA GLU A 85 -2.42 -8.29 -18.38
C GLU A 85 -3.79 -7.63 -18.54
N ALA A 86 -4.55 -7.42 -17.46
CA ALA A 86 -5.89 -6.82 -17.53
C ALA A 86 -5.86 -5.32 -17.86
N GLN A 87 -7.00 -4.69 -18.10
CA GLN A 87 -7.05 -3.22 -18.15
C GLN A 87 -6.76 -2.62 -16.76
N PRO A 88 -6.26 -1.37 -16.70
CA PRO A 88 -6.14 -0.66 -15.44
C PRO A 88 -7.44 -0.72 -14.62
N PRO A 89 -7.35 -0.94 -13.30
CA PRO A 89 -8.55 -1.02 -12.47
C PRO A 89 -9.30 0.31 -12.48
N LYS A 90 -10.62 0.23 -12.46
CA LYS A 90 -11.53 1.38 -12.38
C LYS A 90 -12.45 1.21 -11.19
N LEU A 91 -12.99 2.34 -10.73
CA LEU A 91 -14.06 2.36 -9.75
C LEU A 91 -15.28 1.61 -10.30
N GLN A 92 -15.90 0.80 -9.46
CA GLN A 92 -17.07 -0.02 -9.78
C GLN A 92 -18.36 0.78 -9.76
N SER A 93 -18.41 1.85 -8.96
CA SER A 93 -19.56 2.72 -8.83
C SER A 93 -19.36 4.03 -9.59
N ASP A 94 -20.43 4.54 -10.20
CA ASP A 94 -20.50 5.82 -10.90
C ASP A 94 -20.75 7.03 -9.97
N ARG A 95 -20.88 6.79 -8.65
CA ARG A 95 -21.15 7.84 -7.65
C ARG A 95 -20.00 8.84 -7.45
N TRP A 96 -18.83 8.54 -8.00
CA TRP A 96 -17.60 9.28 -7.76
C TRP A 96 -17.45 10.44 -8.73
N SER A 97 -16.92 11.57 -8.24
CA SER A 97 -16.75 12.75 -9.09
C SER A 97 -15.81 12.48 -10.26
N GLN A 98 -16.08 13.09 -11.42
CA GLN A 98 -15.22 12.98 -12.60
C GLN A 98 -13.78 13.45 -12.33
N ARG A 99 -13.59 14.41 -11.42
CA ARG A 99 -12.25 14.85 -10.99
C ARG A 99 -11.47 13.73 -10.30
N PHE A 100 -12.15 12.92 -9.48
CA PHE A 100 -11.51 11.78 -8.82
C PHE A 100 -11.21 10.66 -9.81
N VAL A 101 -12.15 10.35 -10.72
CA VAL A 101 -11.92 9.37 -11.80
C VAL A 101 -10.70 9.78 -12.65
N SER A 102 -10.65 11.05 -13.07
CA SER A 102 -9.53 11.60 -13.84
C SER A 102 -8.20 11.51 -13.08
N PHE A 103 -8.20 11.70 -11.75
CA PHE A 103 -6.99 11.55 -10.95
C PHE A 103 -6.50 10.09 -10.94
N LEU A 104 -7.41 9.14 -10.78
CA LEU A 104 -7.08 7.71 -10.86
C LEU A 104 -6.55 7.33 -12.25
N ASP A 105 -7.12 7.88 -13.32
CA ASP A 105 -6.64 7.65 -14.69
C ASP A 105 -5.19 8.14 -14.89
N SER A 106 -4.77 9.21 -14.20
CA SER A 106 -3.37 9.68 -14.20
C SER A 106 -2.44 8.80 -13.37
N CYS A 107 -2.94 8.19 -12.30
CA CYS A 107 -2.15 7.30 -11.43
C CYS A 107 -2.01 5.89 -12.01
N LEU A 108 -3.05 5.37 -12.66
CA LEU A 108 -3.18 3.96 -13.04
C LEU A 108 -2.84 3.71 -14.52
N LYS A 109 -1.82 4.40 -15.02
CA LYS A 109 -1.23 4.09 -16.33
C LYS A 109 -0.29 2.90 -16.21
N LYS A 110 -0.46 1.90 -17.06
CA LYS A 110 0.42 0.72 -17.07
C LYS A 110 1.83 1.07 -17.49
N ASP A 111 1.97 1.90 -18.52
CA ASP A 111 3.25 2.47 -18.90
C ASP A 111 3.65 3.55 -17.87
N PRO A 112 4.77 3.38 -17.14
CA PRO A 112 5.24 4.36 -16.15
C PRO A 112 5.60 5.72 -16.76
N SER A 113 5.93 5.76 -18.06
CA SER A 113 6.25 7.01 -18.77
C SER A 113 5.01 7.88 -19.00
N GLU A 114 3.83 7.26 -19.15
CA GLU A 114 2.54 7.95 -19.25
C GLU A 114 1.93 8.28 -17.89
N ARG A 115 2.44 7.66 -16.81
CA ARG A 115 1.96 7.85 -15.45
C ARG A 115 2.41 9.21 -14.91
N GLY A 116 1.53 9.94 -14.25
CA GLY A 116 1.89 11.25 -13.67
C GLY A 116 2.98 11.12 -12.58
N SER A 117 3.87 12.10 -12.46
CA SER A 117 4.77 12.20 -11.30
C SER A 117 4.04 12.70 -10.06
N ALA A 118 4.67 12.60 -8.89
CA ALA A 118 4.13 13.16 -7.66
C ALA A 118 3.91 14.69 -7.78
N GLU A 119 4.86 15.39 -8.39
CA GLU A 119 4.82 16.84 -8.62
C GLU A 119 3.68 17.23 -9.54
N GLU A 120 3.48 16.49 -10.63
CA GLU A 120 2.38 16.71 -11.58
C GLU A 120 1.02 16.46 -10.93
N LEU A 121 0.90 15.35 -10.19
CA LEU A 121 -0.34 14.97 -9.52
C LEU A 121 -0.72 15.91 -8.38
N LEU A 122 0.24 16.57 -7.73
CA LEU A 122 -0.03 17.64 -6.77
C LEU A 122 -0.73 18.84 -7.41
N GLN A 123 -0.57 19.06 -8.71
CA GLN A 123 -1.26 20.11 -9.47
C GLN A 123 -2.61 19.66 -10.04
N HIS A 124 -2.94 18.36 -9.97
CA HIS A 124 -4.17 17.83 -10.54
C HIS A 124 -5.41 18.48 -9.91
N PRO A 125 -6.49 18.78 -10.67
CA PRO A 125 -7.70 19.44 -10.15
C PRO A 125 -8.34 18.75 -8.94
N PHE A 126 -8.21 17.43 -8.83
CA PHE A 126 -8.66 16.67 -7.67
C PHE A 126 -7.97 17.09 -6.36
N ILE A 127 -6.69 17.48 -6.44
CA ILE A 127 -5.87 17.89 -5.29
C ILE A 127 -5.91 19.40 -5.08
N THR A 128 -5.88 20.19 -6.16
CA THR A 128 -5.82 21.66 -6.05
C THR A 128 -7.16 22.29 -5.71
N GLN A 129 -8.28 21.67 -6.08
CA GLN A 129 -9.64 22.20 -5.83
C GLN A 129 -10.35 21.51 -4.66
N LEU A 130 -9.59 21.13 -3.64
CA LEU A 130 -10.11 20.52 -2.41
C LEU A 130 -10.81 21.56 -1.53
N THR A 131 -11.77 21.09 -0.73
CA THR A 131 -12.28 21.81 0.43
C THR A 131 -11.11 22.25 1.32
N PRO A 132 -11.15 23.43 1.96
CA PRO A 132 -10.07 23.90 2.82
C PRO A 132 -9.60 22.82 3.80
N LYS A 133 -8.28 22.57 3.83
CA LYS A 133 -7.64 21.52 4.66
C LYS A 133 -8.08 21.56 6.12
N LYS A 134 -8.40 22.75 6.65
CA LYS A 134 -8.89 22.95 8.02
C LYS A 134 -10.23 22.22 8.27
N ILE A 135 -11.15 22.25 7.31
CA ILE A 135 -12.46 21.61 7.41
C ILE A 135 -12.30 20.10 7.41
N ILE A 136 -11.58 19.55 6.42
CA ILE A 136 -11.31 18.11 6.31
C ILE A 136 -10.62 17.59 7.59
N ARG A 137 -9.63 18.31 8.12
CA ARG A 137 -8.96 17.94 9.38
C ARG A 137 -9.89 17.99 10.59
N ALA A 138 -10.81 18.95 10.65
CA ALA A 138 -11.78 19.04 11.73
C ALA A 138 -12.74 17.84 11.70
N GLU A 139 -13.23 17.46 10.50
CA GLU A 139 -14.08 16.28 10.30
C GLU A 139 -13.38 14.99 10.69
N ILE A 140 -12.14 14.79 10.23
CA ILE A 140 -11.32 13.63 10.63
C ILE A 140 -11.08 13.64 12.13
N GLY A 141 -10.76 14.79 12.72
CA GLY A 141 -10.54 14.93 14.17
C GLY A 141 -11.78 14.57 14.99
N GLU A 142 -12.97 14.97 14.54
CA GLU A 142 -14.24 14.59 15.18
C GLU A 142 -14.51 13.10 15.07
N HIS A 143 -14.24 12.51 13.90
CA HIS A 143 -14.34 11.07 13.72
C HIS A 143 -13.40 10.31 14.66
N LEU A 144 -12.14 10.74 14.79
CA LEU A 144 -11.16 10.14 15.70
C LEU A 144 -11.62 10.21 17.16
N ARG A 145 -12.15 11.36 17.62
CA ARG A 145 -12.74 11.49 18.98
C ARG A 145 -13.90 10.53 19.19
N THR A 146 -14.77 10.40 18.19
CA THR A 146 -15.90 9.46 18.25
C THR A 146 -15.42 8.02 18.40
N LEU A 147 -14.35 7.63 17.71
CA LEU A 147 -13.76 6.29 17.84
C LEU A 147 -13.16 6.05 19.24
N GLN A 148 -12.50 7.05 19.83
CA GLN A 148 -11.92 6.96 21.18
C GLN A 148 -13.00 6.87 22.26
N ASN A 149 -14.13 7.55 22.07
CA ASN A 149 -15.26 7.56 23.01
C ASN A 149 -16.23 6.40 22.81
N ARG A 150 -15.97 5.47 21.89
CA ARG A 150 -16.80 4.27 21.76
C ARG A 150 -16.70 3.46 23.06
N PRO A 151 -17.82 3.18 23.75
CA PRO A 151 -17.78 2.33 24.92
C PRO A 151 -17.17 1.00 24.50
N ALA A 152 -16.15 0.54 25.24
CA ALA A 152 -15.56 -0.77 25.04
C ALA A 152 -16.71 -1.77 24.96
N LYS A 153 -16.88 -2.45 23.81
CA LYS A 153 -17.96 -3.42 23.64
C LYS A 153 -17.86 -4.43 24.79
N LYS A 154 -18.78 -4.34 25.76
CA LYS A 154 -18.93 -5.35 26.82
C LYS A 154 -19.26 -6.67 26.13
N GLY A 155 -18.28 -7.56 26.09
CA GLY A 155 -18.47 -8.96 25.72
C GLY A 155 -18.73 -9.22 24.24
N LEU A 156 -17.66 -9.36 23.46
CA LEU A 156 -17.63 -10.44 22.47
C LEU A 156 -16.52 -11.42 22.89
N LYS A 157 -16.91 -12.52 23.54
CA LYS A 157 -16.12 -13.75 23.58
C LYS A 157 -15.96 -14.20 22.12
N GLY A 158 -14.90 -13.74 21.45
CA GLY A 158 -14.71 -13.99 20.02
C GLY A 158 -13.45 -13.38 19.43
N VAL A 159 -12.75 -12.49 20.15
CA VAL A 159 -11.45 -11.95 19.72
C VAL A 159 -10.34 -13.02 19.81
N ALA A 160 -10.55 -14.10 20.56
CA ALA A 160 -9.65 -15.26 20.58
C ALA A 160 -9.71 -16.13 19.31
N LEU A 161 -10.70 -15.94 18.42
CA LEU A 161 -10.81 -16.71 17.18
C LEU A 161 -10.16 -16.03 15.96
N TRP A 162 -9.93 -14.71 16.00
CA TRP A 162 -9.22 -14.01 14.93
C TRP A 162 -7.70 -14.04 15.12
N THR A 163 -7.21 -13.97 16.36
CA THR A 163 -5.77 -14.16 16.64
C THR A 163 -5.30 -15.59 16.38
N LEU A 164 -6.17 -16.59 16.48
CA LEU A 164 -5.84 -17.97 16.09
C LEU A 164 -5.85 -18.21 14.57
N LYS A 165 -6.57 -17.40 13.78
CA LYS A 165 -6.64 -17.56 12.31
C LYS A 165 -5.44 -16.95 11.58
N LEU A 166 -4.80 -15.92 12.15
CA LEU A 166 -3.52 -15.41 11.67
C LEU A 166 -2.35 -16.34 12.04
N ARG A 167 -2.47 -17.11 13.12
CA ARG A 167 -1.42 -18.05 13.53
C ARG A 167 -1.30 -19.28 12.62
N ARG A 168 -2.37 -19.66 11.90
CA ARG A 168 -2.32 -20.74 10.89
C ARG A 168 -1.87 -20.31 9.50
N ALA A 169 -1.77 -19.01 9.22
CA ALA A 169 -1.21 -18.51 7.96
C ALA A 169 0.33 -18.39 8.02
N CYS A 170 0.92 -18.34 9.21
CA CYS A 170 2.37 -18.30 9.41
C CYS A 170 3.04 -19.69 9.28
N ASP A 171 2.28 -20.77 9.48
CA ASP A 171 2.82 -22.15 9.47
C ASP A 171 3.02 -22.74 8.06
N PHE A 172 2.77 -21.98 7.00
CA PHE A 172 3.00 -22.43 5.61
C PHE A 172 4.34 -21.96 5.02
N CYS A 173 5.11 -21.12 5.74
CA CYS A 173 6.36 -20.53 5.23
C CYS A 173 7.63 -21.04 5.94
N THR A 174 7.56 -22.14 6.71
CA THR A 174 8.72 -22.69 7.45
C THR A 174 9.31 -23.97 6.84
N GLN A 175 9.29 -24.08 5.51
CA GLN A 175 10.14 -25.06 4.82
C GLN A 175 11.26 -24.36 4.06
N THR A 176 12.31 -23.93 4.76
CA THR A 176 13.66 -23.80 4.18
C THR A 176 14.75 -23.89 5.25
N SER A 177 15.52 -24.99 5.14
CA SER A 177 16.90 -25.30 5.58
C SER A 177 17.50 -24.68 6.85
N ALA A 178 18.08 -25.58 7.66
CA ALA A 178 18.89 -25.39 8.88
C ALA A 178 20.07 -24.39 8.80
N GLU A 179 20.31 -23.73 7.67
CA GLU A 179 21.37 -22.73 7.50
C GLU A 179 20.93 -21.33 7.98
N GLN A 180 19.62 -21.06 8.12
CA GLN A 180 19.12 -19.76 8.62
C GLN A 180 19.04 -19.67 10.16
N GLU A 181 18.96 -20.78 10.89
CA GLU A 181 18.99 -20.76 12.37
C GLU A 181 20.36 -20.27 12.90
N ALA A 182 21.45 -20.59 12.20
CA ALA A 182 22.78 -20.10 12.57
C ALA A 182 22.91 -18.57 12.43
N ALA A 183 22.23 -17.96 11.45
CA ALA A 183 22.25 -16.51 11.25
C ALA A 183 21.44 -15.76 12.33
N LEU A 184 20.37 -16.37 12.85
CA LEU A 184 19.57 -15.80 13.93
C LEU A 184 20.30 -15.83 15.28
N GLN A 185 21.10 -16.88 15.52
CA GLN A 185 21.91 -17.00 16.75
C GLN A 185 23.00 -15.91 16.80
N VAL A 186 23.65 -15.61 15.67
CA VAL A 186 24.69 -14.57 15.58
C VAL A 186 24.09 -13.16 15.71
N ALA A 187 22.87 -12.93 15.22
CA ALA A 187 22.20 -11.64 15.31
C ALA A 187 21.74 -11.27 16.73
N LEU A 188 21.47 -12.26 17.58
CA LEU A 188 21.01 -12.05 18.97
C LEU A 188 22.14 -11.83 19.97
N GLU A 189 23.38 -12.23 19.67
CA GLU A 189 24.54 -11.96 20.53
C GLU A 189 25.14 -10.55 20.32
N GLY A 190 24.74 -9.83 19.27
CA GLY A 190 25.25 -8.50 18.92
C GLY A 190 24.58 -7.30 19.60
N PHE A 191 23.49 -7.49 20.35
CA PHE A 191 22.78 -6.41 21.06
C PHE A 191 22.88 -6.60 22.59
N SER A 192 24.10 -6.54 23.11
CA SER A 192 24.34 -6.30 24.53
C SER A 192 25.13 -5.00 24.68
N CYS A 193 24.44 -3.96 25.14
CA CYS A 193 24.95 -2.78 25.83
C CYS A 193 26.25 -2.13 25.30
N TYR A 194 26.12 -0.99 24.61
CA TYR A 194 26.60 0.35 25.04
C TYR A 194 25.96 1.43 24.16
#